data_AF-A0A3N5TM82-F1
#
_entry.id   AF-A0A3N5TM82-F1
#
_cell.length_a   1.000
_cell.length_b   1.000
_cell.length_c   1.000
_cell.angle_alpha   90.00
_cell.angle_beta   90.00
_cell.angle_gamma   90.00
#
_symmetry.space_group_name_H-M   'P 1'
#
loop_
_entity.id
_entity.type
_entity.pdbx_description
1 polymer ?
#
loop_
_entity_poly.entity_id
_entity_poly.type
_entity_poly.pdbx_seq_one_letter_code
_entity_poly.pdbx_strand_id
1 'polypeptide(L)'
;MKGRTLAAAISVVFLALVLMACGGEPAVDVKKLMASPKAFVGSDTCKMCHLEHFDSWMMTLHSRMTQDVQKNRDVIIADFDEKRIREDLAKLGDKLKVPADKIFIPKVEDIKYTIGSQWKQRYIIEKGGVLYIAPIQYNADTDRWVNYNEATWEKNPWLLKCGGCHATGVDLDKQKFVEPAVGCEACHGKGSWHAALPKTAVFEKRQTIVNPAKLTMGVATEICGSCHNRGKSTKHKDAEWAVGFEPGKAL
;
A
#
# COMPACT_ATOMS: atom_id res chain seq x y z
N MET A 1 19.29 43.20 48.09
CA MET A 1 20.12 42.00 47.83
C MET A 1 19.34 40.72 47.51
N LYS A 2 18.11 40.49 48.02
CA LYS A 2 17.33 39.26 47.79
C LYS A 2 16.82 39.03 46.35
N GLY A 3 16.64 40.09 45.54
CA GLY A 3 16.12 39.96 44.16
C GLY A 3 17.16 39.53 43.12
N ARG A 4 18.46 39.83 43.32
CA ARG A 4 19.53 39.45 42.37
C ARG A 4 19.88 37.96 42.45
N THR A 5 19.77 37.36 43.64
CA THR A 5 19.96 35.91 43.85
C THR A 5 18.82 35.09 43.27
N LEU A 6 17.58 35.57 43.31
CA LEU A 6 16.42 34.88 42.71
C LEU A 6 16.48 34.91 41.18
N ALA A 7 16.85 36.04 40.57
CA ALA A 7 17.03 36.15 39.13
C ALA A 7 18.18 35.25 38.61
N ALA A 8 19.31 35.18 39.33
CA ALA A 8 20.41 34.29 38.97
C ALA A 8 20.02 32.81 39.07
N ALA A 9 19.25 32.41 40.08
CA ALA A 9 18.76 31.04 40.23
C ALA A 9 17.81 30.64 39.09
N ILE A 10 16.92 31.54 38.67
CA ILE A 10 16.01 31.29 37.55
C ILE A 10 16.78 31.16 36.23
N SER A 11 17.79 32.00 35.98
CA SER A 11 18.62 31.90 34.77
C SER A 11 19.43 30.60 34.70
N VAL A 12 19.95 30.10 35.82
CA VAL A 12 20.68 28.82 35.87
C VAL A 12 19.75 27.63 35.62
N VAL A 13 18.54 27.66 36.17
CA VAL A 13 17.52 26.61 35.92
C VAL A 13 17.06 26.63 34.45
N PHE A 14 16.85 27.81 33.87
CA PHE A 14 16.50 27.92 32.45
C PHE A 14 17.63 27.43 31.54
N LEU A 15 18.89 27.74 31.86
CA LEU A 15 20.05 27.27 31.11
C LEU A 15 20.21 25.74 31.22
N ALA A 16 19.98 25.17 32.40
CA ALA A 16 20.01 23.72 32.61
C ALA A 16 18.88 23.00 31.85
N LEU A 17 17.69 23.59 31.79
CA LEU A 17 16.56 23.07 31.00
C LEU A 17 16.82 23.15 29.49
N VAL A 18 17.45 24.23 29.00
CA VAL A 18 17.86 24.35 27.59
C VAL A 18 18.96 23.33 27.26
N LEU A 19 19.92 23.09 28.15
CA LEU A 19 20.96 22.08 27.98
C LEU A 19 20.40 20.64 28.02
N MET A 20 19.39 20.37 28.84
CA MET A 20 18.67 19.08 28.84
C MET A 20 17.77 18.90 27.60
N ALA A 21 17.19 19.98 27.07
CA ALA A 21 16.45 19.96 25.81
C ALA A 21 17.37 19.75 24.58
N CYS A 22 18.66 20.03 24.73
CA CYS A 22 19.72 19.64 23.78
C CYS A 22 20.29 18.23 24.05
N GLY A 23 19.64 17.42 24.89
CA GLY A 23 20.02 16.02 25.10
C GLY A 23 20.07 15.27 23.78
N GLY A 24 21.26 14.75 23.43
CA GLY A 24 21.48 14.03 22.18
C GLY A 24 20.50 12.88 21.97
N GLU A 25 20.15 12.62 20.71
CA GLU A 25 19.29 11.49 20.35
C GLU A 25 19.79 10.22 21.07
N PRO A 26 18.90 9.45 21.74
CA PRO A 26 19.31 8.26 22.45
C PRO A 26 20.05 7.33 21.48
N ALA A 27 21.23 6.86 21.90
CA ALA A 27 22.04 5.96 21.10
C ALA A 27 21.24 4.68 20.81
N VAL A 28 20.81 4.50 19.55
CA VAL A 28 20.14 3.28 19.10
C VAL A 28 21.20 2.18 18.98
N ASP A 29 20.99 1.06 19.67
CA ASP A 29 21.79 -0.14 19.47
C ASP A 29 21.46 -0.74 18.09
N VAL A 30 22.24 -0.33 17.09
CA VAL A 30 22.10 -0.76 15.69
C VAL A 30 22.17 -2.27 15.56
N LYS A 31 23.08 -2.92 16.30
CA LYS A 31 23.27 -4.37 16.21
C LYS A 31 22.05 -5.11 16.73
N LYS A 32 21.49 -4.66 17.86
CA LYS A 32 20.26 -5.21 18.42
C LYS A 32 19.07 -4.99 17.48
N LEU A 33 18.95 -3.80 16.90
CA LEU A 33 17.88 -3.49 15.94
C LEU A 33 17.96 -4.41 14.71
N MET A 34 19.14 -4.53 14.09
CA MET A 34 19.35 -5.33 12.89
C MET A 34 19.32 -6.85 13.13
N ALA A 35 19.29 -7.30 14.39
CA ALA A 35 19.02 -8.69 14.74
C ALA A 35 17.52 -9.06 14.69
N SER A 36 16.63 -8.06 14.73
CA SER A 36 15.17 -8.29 14.65
C SER A 36 14.70 -8.43 13.21
N PRO A 37 13.69 -9.24 12.88
CA PRO A 37 13.18 -9.33 11.50
C PRO A 37 12.71 -7.96 10.97
N LYS A 38 13.02 -7.66 9.69
CA LYS A 38 12.46 -6.47 9.04
C LYS A 38 10.95 -6.58 8.92
N ALA A 39 10.26 -5.45 9.03
CA ALA A 39 8.83 -5.33 8.85
C ALA A 39 8.51 -4.14 7.94
N PHE A 40 7.35 -4.22 7.30
CA PHE A 40 6.74 -3.08 6.60
C PHE A 40 6.24 -2.07 7.64
N VAL A 41 6.41 -0.78 7.38
CA VAL A 41 5.99 0.33 8.26
C VAL A 41 5.03 1.32 7.59
N GLY A 42 4.75 1.15 6.30
CA GLY A 42 3.83 1.98 5.52
C GLY A 42 4.43 3.34 5.12
N SER A 43 3.93 3.88 4.01
CA SER A 43 4.43 5.13 3.42
C SER A 43 4.28 6.36 4.34
N ASP A 44 3.29 6.38 5.25
CA ASP A 44 3.11 7.46 6.23
C ASP A 44 4.32 7.60 7.17
N THR A 45 4.99 6.50 7.51
CA THR A 45 6.24 6.54 8.28
C THR A 45 7.34 7.24 7.48
N CYS A 46 7.40 7.02 6.16
CA CYS A 46 8.37 7.62 5.27
C CYS A 46 8.17 9.14 5.13
N LYS A 47 6.91 9.60 5.09
CA LYS A 47 6.53 11.03 5.01
C LYS A 47 7.20 11.89 6.08
N MET A 48 7.38 11.35 7.29
CA MET A 48 7.94 12.08 8.44
C MET A 48 9.36 12.60 8.20
N CYS A 49 10.12 11.98 7.28
CA CYS A 49 11.46 12.43 6.90
C CYS A 49 11.59 12.78 5.41
N HIS A 50 10.75 12.22 4.53
CA HIS A 50 10.82 12.36 3.08
C HIS A 50 9.56 12.98 2.49
N LEU A 51 9.17 14.15 3.00
CA LEU A 51 7.91 14.81 2.64
C LEU A 51 7.78 15.08 1.14
N GLU A 52 8.80 15.65 0.49
CA GLU A 52 8.76 15.96 -0.94
C GLU A 52 8.55 14.72 -1.82
N HIS A 53 9.25 13.61 -1.51
CA HIS A 53 9.08 12.36 -2.24
C HIS A 53 7.71 11.74 -1.98
N PHE A 54 7.21 11.83 -0.75
CA PHE A 54 5.87 11.35 -0.40
C PHE A 54 4.79 12.13 -1.17
N ASP A 55 4.87 13.47 -1.17
CA ASP A 55 3.90 14.33 -1.86
C ASP A 55 3.94 14.09 -3.37
N SER A 56 5.13 13.93 -3.96
CA SER A 56 5.27 13.55 -5.37
C SER A 56 4.66 12.18 -5.66
N TRP A 57 4.93 11.17 -4.83
CA TRP A 57 4.35 9.83 -4.96
C TRP A 57 2.81 9.84 -4.85
N MET A 58 2.24 10.64 -3.94
CA MET A 58 0.78 10.80 -3.77
C MET A 58 0.07 11.37 -5.00
N MET A 59 0.80 11.98 -5.93
CA MET A 59 0.28 12.45 -7.21
C MET A 59 0.29 11.38 -8.30
N THR A 60 0.92 10.22 -8.06
CA THR A 60 1.01 9.12 -9.02
C THR A 60 -0.16 8.14 -8.89
N LEU A 61 -0.40 7.35 -9.94
CA LEU A 61 -1.37 6.26 -9.90
C LEU A 61 -0.92 5.09 -9.01
N HIS A 62 0.37 4.95 -8.69
CA HIS A 62 0.85 3.93 -7.76
C HIS A 62 0.26 4.13 -6.37
N SER A 63 0.22 5.37 -5.88
CA SER A 63 -0.41 5.72 -4.60
C SER A 63 -1.93 5.54 -4.59
N ARG A 64 -2.56 5.50 -5.77
CA ARG A 64 -4.03 5.45 -5.96
C ARG A 64 -4.51 4.14 -6.59
N MET A 65 -3.63 3.15 -6.72
CA MET A 65 -3.96 1.89 -7.40
C MET A 65 -5.02 1.11 -6.63
N THR A 66 -4.87 1.05 -5.30
CA THR A 66 -5.95 0.64 -4.40
C THR A 66 -6.29 1.84 -3.53
N GLN A 67 -7.54 1.97 -3.08
CA GLN A 67 -7.94 3.03 -2.15
C GLN A 67 -8.94 2.47 -1.14
N ASP A 68 -8.85 2.95 0.10
CA ASP A 68 -9.73 2.57 1.21
C ASP A 68 -11.01 3.40 1.19
N VAL A 69 -12.12 2.75 0.81
CA VAL A 69 -13.45 3.38 0.70
C VAL A 69 -14.00 3.74 2.07
N GLN A 70 -13.59 3.03 3.13
CA GLN A 70 -14.05 3.28 4.49
C GLN A 70 -13.47 4.58 5.04
N LYS A 71 -12.29 4.98 4.57
CA LYS A 71 -11.66 6.27 4.91
C LYS A 71 -12.14 7.42 4.03
N ASN A 72 -12.39 7.16 2.76
CA ASN A 72 -12.88 8.16 1.83
C ASN A 72 -13.81 7.51 0.78
N ARG A 73 -15.11 7.81 0.85
CA ARG A 73 -16.08 7.25 -0.10
C ARG A 73 -15.96 7.86 -1.50
N ASP A 74 -15.41 9.06 -1.63
CA ASP A 74 -15.29 9.77 -2.92
C ASP A 74 -14.27 9.12 -3.87
N VAL A 75 -13.54 8.10 -3.41
CA VAL A 75 -12.67 7.27 -4.26
C VAL A 75 -13.47 6.33 -5.18
N ILE A 76 -14.77 6.16 -4.94
CA ILE A 76 -15.69 5.51 -5.88
C ILE A 76 -16.05 6.55 -6.94
N ILE A 77 -15.57 6.34 -8.17
CA ILE A 77 -15.69 7.33 -9.25
C ILE A 77 -16.99 7.19 -10.07
N ALA A 78 -17.80 6.19 -9.74
CA ALA A 78 -18.99 5.83 -10.49
C ALA A 78 -20.24 6.00 -9.63
N ASP A 79 -21.33 6.44 -10.25
CA ASP A 79 -22.64 6.39 -9.61
C ASP A 79 -23.11 4.93 -9.50
N PHE A 80 -23.34 4.50 -8.26
CA PHE A 80 -23.59 3.10 -7.91
C PHE A 80 -25.09 2.79 -7.85
N ASP A 81 -25.76 2.98 -8.99
CA ASP A 81 -27.18 2.67 -9.15
C ASP A 81 -27.38 1.26 -9.70
N GLU A 82 -28.01 0.38 -8.91
CA GLU A 82 -28.17 -1.03 -9.25
C GLU A 82 -28.98 -1.23 -10.55
N LYS A 83 -30.00 -0.40 -10.79
CA LYS A 83 -30.83 -0.49 -11.99
C LYS A 83 -29.98 -0.21 -13.23
N ARG A 84 -29.19 0.86 -13.22
CA ARG A 84 -28.25 1.22 -14.29
C ARG A 84 -27.20 0.13 -14.50
N ILE A 85 -26.62 -0.42 -13.43
CA ILE A 85 -25.65 -1.52 -13.53
C ILE A 85 -26.28 -2.72 -14.25
N ARG A 86 -27.51 -3.11 -13.87
CA ARG A 86 -28.22 -4.23 -14.49
C ARG A 86 -28.56 -3.96 -15.95
N GLU A 87 -29.00 -2.75 -16.29
CA GLU A 87 -29.27 -2.34 -17.67
C GLU A 87 -28.01 -2.41 -18.55
N ASP A 88 -26.86 -1.99 -18.03
CA ASP A 88 -25.60 -2.07 -18.75
C ASP A 88 -25.10 -3.51 -18.91
N LEU A 89 -25.22 -4.35 -17.87
CA LEU A 89 -24.88 -5.77 -17.94
C LEU A 89 -25.78 -6.50 -18.94
N ALA A 90 -27.08 -6.20 -18.98
CA ALA A 90 -28.02 -6.82 -19.92
C ALA A 90 -27.63 -6.60 -21.39
N LYS A 91 -27.03 -5.45 -21.72
CA LYS A 91 -26.52 -5.15 -23.08
C LYS A 91 -25.38 -6.06 -23.52
N LEU A 92 -24.72 -6.77 -22.60
CA LEU A 92 -23.67 -7.72 -22.93
C LEU A 92 -24.23 -9.05 -23.48
N GLY A 93 -25.50 -9.38 -23.18
CA GLY A 93 -26.20 -10.55 -23.71
C GLY A 93 -25.39 -11.84 -23.55
N ASP A 94 -25.21 -12.56 -24.67
CA ASP A 94 -24.54 -13.87 -24.73
C ASP A 94 -23.05 -13.84 -24.35
N LYS A 95 -22.44 -12.67 -24.14
CA LYS A 95 -21.07 -12.55 -23.63
C LYS A 95 -20.94 -12.89 -22.14
N LEU A 96 -22.06 -12.89 -21.42
CA LEU A 96 -22.10 -13.21 -19.99
C LEU A 96 -22.17 -14.72 -19.77
N LYS A 97 -21.39 -15.24 -18.82
CA LYS A 97 -21.50 -16.63 -18.36
C LYS A 97 -22.56 -16.81 -17.27
N VAL A 98 -23.01 -15.72 -16.67
CA VAL A 98 -24.05 -15.66 -15.65
C VAL A 98 -25.10 -14.64 -16.12
N PRO A 99 -26.42 -14.97 -16.10
CA PRO A 99 -27.47 -14.02 -16.45
C PRO A 99 -27.33 -12.69 -15.70
N ALA A 100 -27.53 -11.56 -16.39
CA ALA A 100 -27.29 -10.22 -15.84
C ALA A 100 -28.09 -9.94 -14.54
N ASP A 101 -29.29 -10.49 -14.41
CA ASP A 101 -30.14 -10.41 -13.22
C ASP A 101 -29.57 -11.20 -12.03
N LYS A 102 -28.72 -12.20 -12.28
CA LYS A 102 -28.10 -13.08 -11.27
C LYS A 102 -26.66 -12.71 -10.92
N ILE A 103 -26.04 -11.78 -11.64
CA ILE A 103 -24.70 -11.28 -11.28
C ILE A 103 -24.79 -10.55 -9.94
N PHE A 104 -23.90 -10.89 -9.01
CA PHE A 104 -23.82 -10.24 -7.71
C PHE A 104 -23.36 -8.78 -7.88
N ILE A 105 -24.14 -7.85 -7.33
CA ILE A 105 -23.81 -6.43 -7.27
C ILE A 105 -23.66 -6.09 -5.79
N PRO A 106 -22.48 -5.65 -5.32
CA PRO A 106 -22.31 -5.27 -3.92
C PRO A 106 -23.07 -3.98 -3.65
N LYS A 107 -23.52 -3.79 -2.40
CA LYS A 107 -23.95 -2.47 -1.97
C LYS A 107 -22.71 -1.59 -1.71
N VAL A 108 -22.87 -0.28 -1.81
CA VAL A 108 -21.74 0.66 -1.64
C VAL A 108 -21.11 0.52 -0.24
N GLU A 109 -21.93 0.28 0.78
CA GLU A 109 -21.52 0.06 2.16
C GLU A 109 -20.68 -1.21 2.37
N ASP A 110 -20.79 -2.19 1.48
CA ASP A 110 -20.04 -3.44 1.54
C ASP A 110 -18.66 -3.33 0.87
N ILE A 111 -18.43 -2.27 0.09
CA ILE A 111 -17.16 -2.04 -0.60
C ILE A 111 -16.12 -1.55 0.40
N LYS A 112 -15.06 -2.35 0.57
CA LYS A 112 -13.92 -2.03 1.44
C LYS A 112 -12.89 -1.19 0.71
N TYR A 113 -12.57 -1.58 -0.53
CA TYR A 113 -11.53 -0.92 -1.32
C TYR A 113 -11.93 -0.80 -2.78
N THR A 114 -11.38 0.18 -3.50
CA THR A 114 -11.41 0.23 -4.97
C THR A 114 -10.05 -0.19 -5.54
N ILE A 115 -10.05 -0.71 -6.76
CA ILE A 115 -8.83 -0.93 -7.57
C ILE A 115 -8.95 -0.15 -8.87
N GLY A 116 -7.98 0.73 -9.12
CA GLY A 116 -7.93 1.59 -10.28
C GLY A 116 -8.85 2.80 -10.18
N SER A 117 -8.47 3.86 -10.89
CA SER A 117 -9.18 5.14 -10.87
C SER A 117 -9.16 5.89 -12.21
N GLN A 118 -8.30 5.52 -13.16
CA GLN A 118 -8.18 6.23 -14.44
C GLN A 118 -9.01 5.61 -15.56
N TRP A 119 -8.86 4.31 -15.83
CA TRP A 119 -9.51 3.66 -16.97
C TRP A 119 -10.66 2.76 -16.54
N LYS A 120 -10.39 1.91 -15.55
CA LYS A 120 -11.33 0.92 -15.04
C LYS A 120 -11.25 0.92 -13.53
N GLN A 121 -12.40 0.84 -12.88
CA GLN A 121 -12.49 0.68 -11.44
C GLN A 121 -13.18 -0.63 -11.10
N ARG A 122 -12.58 -1.37 -10.18
CA ARG A 122 -13.14 -2.60 -9.59
C ARG A 122 -13.30 -2.39 -8.09
N TYR A 123 -14.12 -3.23 -7.48
CA TYR A 123 -14.56 -3.04 -6.10
C TYR A 123 -14.25 -4.30 -5.30
N ILE A 124 -13.57 -4.13 -4.18
CA ILE A 124 -13.19 -5.21 -3.27
C ILE A 124 -14.19 -5.24 -2.11
N ILE A 125 -14.78 -6.40 -1.88
CA ILE A 125 -15.63 -6.68 -0.72
C ILE A 125 -15.02 -7.77 0.14
N GLU A 126 -15.53 -7.92 1.35
CA GLU A 126 -15.14 -8.98 2.27
C GLU A 126 -16.26 -10.00 2.44
N LYS A 127 -15.95 -11.30 2.31
CA LYS A 127 -16.87 -12.40 2.62
C LYS A 127 -16.12 -13.41 3.49
N GLY A 128 -16.64 -13.70 4.69
CA GLY A 128 -16.05 -14.69 5.59
C GLY A 128 -14.58 -14.43 5.96
N GLY A 129 -14.19 -13.15 6.08
CA GLY A 129 -12.80 -12.75 6.38
C GLY A 129 -11.84 -12.78 5.18
N VAL A 130 -12.34 -13.05 3.97
CA VAL A 130 -11.55 -13.08 2.74
C VAL A 130 -12.00 -11.95 1.81
N LEU A 131 -11.03 -11.24 1.24
CA LEU A 131 -11.28 -10.16 0.30
C LEU A 131 -11.43 -10.71 -1.13
N TYR A 132 -12.46 -10.25 -1.83
CA TYR A 132 -12.76 -10.63 -3.21
C TYR A 132 -13.04 -9.40 -4.06
N ILE A 133 -12.68 -9.46 -5.34
CA ILE A 133 -13.12 -8.46 -6.31
C ILE A 133 -14.55 -8.81 -6.73
N ALA A 134 -15.50 -7.91 -6.51
CA ALA A 134 -16.88 -8.05 -6.94
C ALA A 134 -16.96 -8.27 -8.47
N PRO A 135 -17.99 -8.99 -8.96
CA PRO A 135 -18.01 -9.46 -10.34
C PRO A 135 -18.43 -8.40 -11.37
N ILE A 136 -18.23 -7.14 -11.04
CA ILE A 136 -18.55 -5.97 -11.87
C ILE A 136 -17.35 -5.04 -11.93
N GLN A 137 -17.26 -4.31 -13.03
CA GLN A 137 -16.22 -3.31 -13.27
C GLN A 137 -16.85 -2.10 -13.96
N TYR A 138 -16.46 -0.92 -13.50
CA TYR A 138 -16.81 0.32 -14.18
C TYR A 138 -15.70 0.71 -15.16
N ASN A 139 -16.07 1.06 -16.39
CA ASN A 139 -15.15 1.59 -17.41
C ASN A 139 -15.36 3.09 -17.55
N ALA A 140 -14.39 3.89 -17.08
CA ALA A 140 -14.49 5.33 -16.98
C ALA A 140 -14.55 6.03 -18.35
N ASP A 141 -13.84 5.48 -19.35
CA ASP A 141 -13.82 6.03 -20.71
C ASP A 141 -15.19 5.95 -21.41
N THR A 142 -15.92 4.85 -21.19
CA THR A 142 -17.21 4.62 -21.85
C THR A 142 -18.42 4.95 -20.97
N ASP A 143 -18.21 5.27 -19.69
CA ASP A 143 -19.26 5.44 -18.68
C ASP A 143 -20.23 4.22 -18.62
N ARG A 144 -19.66 3.02 -18.58
CA ARG A 144 -20.41 1.74 -18.61
C ARG A 144 -19.95 0.76 -17.55
N TRP A 145 -20.92 0.01 -17.03
CA TRP A 145 -20.67 -1.18 -16.22
C TRP A 145 -20.53 -2.43 -17.09
N VAL A 146 -19.54 -3.26 -16.76
CA VAL A 146 -19.30 -4.55 -17.42
C VAL A 146 -19.05 -5.65 -16.40
N ASN A 147 -19.19 -6.91 -16.80
CA ASN A 147 -18.88 -8.06 -15.96
C ASN A 147 -17.37 -8.18 -15.69
N TYR A 148 -17.03 -8.82 -14.58
CA TYR A 148 -15.65 -9.19 -14.24
C TYR A 148 -15.61 -10.53 -13.52
N ASN A 149 -15.14 -11.59 -14.19
CA ASN A 149 -15.03 -12.93 -13.60
C ASN A 149 -16.32 -13.41 -12.90
N GLU A 150 -17.49 -13.09 -13.45
CA GLU A 150 -18.79 -13.22 -12.82
C GLU A 150 -19.17 -14.64 -12.39
N ALA A 151 -18.65 -15.65 -13.10
CA ALA A 151 -18.88 -17.06 -12.76
C ALA A 151 -17.92 -17.60 -11.69
N THR A 152 -16.80 -16.92 -11.41
CA THR A 152 -15.70 -17.48 -10.60
C THR A 152 -15.11 -16.51 -9.56
N TRP A 153 -15.66 -15.31 -9.40
CA TRP A 153 -15.08 -14.28 -8.53
C TRP A 153 -14.84 -14.75 -7.08
N GLU A 154 -15.75 -15.53 -6.49
CA GLU A 154 -15.58 -16.10 -5.13
C GLU A 154 -14.50 -17.19 -5.03
N LYS A 155 -14.02 -17.70 -6.16
CA LYS A 155 -12.88 -18.65 -6.21
C LYS A 155 -11.54 -17.93 -6.37
N ASN A 156 -11.55 -16.60 -6.47
CA ASN A 156 -10.39 -15.78 -6.74
C ASN A 156 -10.19 -14.74 -5.63
N PRO A 157 -9.66 -15.14 -4.45
CA PRO A 157 -9.31 -14.18 -3.40
C PRO A 157 -8.39 -13.07 -3.93
N TRP A 158 -8.73 -11.83 -3.63
CA TRP A 158 -8.04 -10.65 -4.14
C TRP A 158 -6.56 -10.65 -3.77
N LEU A 159 -6.22 -10.93 -2.51
CA LEU A 159 -4.80 -10.94 -2.08
C LEU A 159 -3.98 -11.99 -2.81
N LEU A 160 -4.57 -13.18 -3.05
CA LEU A 160 -3.91 -14.27 -3.75
C LEU A 160 -3.66 -13.93 -5.23
N LYS A 161 -4.64 -13.32 -5.90
CA LYS A 161 -4.61 -13.10 -7.36
C LYS A 161 -4.04 -11.76 -7.78
N CYS A 162 -4.20 -10.72 -6.97
CA CYS A 162 -3.89 -9.34 -7.35
C CYS A 162 -3.12 -8.57 -6.27
N GLY A 163 -3.14 -9.03 -5.02
CA GLY A 163 -2.61 -8.29 -3.86
C GLY A 163 -1.16 -7.87 -4.03
N GLY A 164 -0.29 -8.75 -4.55
CA GLY A 164 1.14 -8.43 -4.66
C GLY A 164 1.48 -7.25 -5.55
N CYS A 165 0.60 -6.90 -6.51
CA CYS A 165 0.80 -5.77 -7.41
C CYS A 165 -0.01 -4.54 -7.01
N HIS A 166 -1.10 -4.72 -6.26
CA HIS A 166 -2.07 -3.66 -5.96
C HIS A 166 -2.09 -3.24 -4.49
N ALA A 167 -1.34 -3.91 -3.61
CA ALA A 167 -1.18 -3.57 -2.21
C ALA A 167 0.27 -3.80 -1.78
N THR A 168 0.66 -3.19 -0.66
CA THR A 168 2.02 -3.33 -0.11
C THR A 168 1.99 -4.13 1.19
N GLY A 169 2.98 -5.01 1.35
CA GLY A 169 3.14 -5.83 2.54
C GLY A 169 2.11 -6.95 2.68
N VAL A 170 1.71 -7.57 1.57
CA VAL A 170 0.74 -8.68 1.56
C VAL A 170 1.30 -9.92 2.28
N ASP A 171 0.50 -10.43 3.22
CA ASP A 171 0.69 -11.67 3.95
C ASP A 171 -0.49 -12.59 3.64
N LEU A 172 -0.24 -13.61 2.80
CA LEU A 172 -1.26 -14.54 2.34
C LEU A 172 -1.75 -15.49 3.44
N ASP A 173 -0.88 -15.83 4.41
CA ASP A 173 -1.25 -16.73 5.50
C ASP A 173 -2.22 -16.05 6.47
N LYS A 174 -1.99 -14.76 6.73
CA LYS A 174 -2.85 -13.95 7.61
C LYS A 174 -4.01 -13.28 6.90
N GLN A 175 -4.09 -13.36 5.57
CA GLN A 175 -5.04 -12.62 4.73
C GLN A 175 -5.03 -11.10 5.03
N LYS A 176 -3.82 -10.53 5.17
CA LYS A 176 -3.62 -9.12 5.52
C LYS A 176 -2.63 -8.45 4.58
N PHE A 177 -2.62 -7.13 4.61
CA PHE A 177 -1.64 -6.29 3.95
C PHE A 177 -1.43 -5.04 4.81
N VAL A 178 -0.35 -4.29 4.55
CA VAL A 178 0.02 -3.13 5.36
C VAL A 178 -0.56 -1.84 4.80
N GLU A 179 -0.58 -1.70 3.48
CA GLU A 179 -1.01 -0.46 2.83
C GLU A 179 -1.80 -0.75 1.55
N PRO A 180 -2.98 -0.14 1.36
CA PRO A 180 -3.82 -0.31 0.18
C PRO A 180 -3.30 0.55 -0.98
N ALA A 181 -2.03 0.41 -1.35
CA ALA A 181 -1.41 1.13 -2.46
C ALA A 181 -0.16 0.38 -2.94
N VAL A 182 0.39 0.81 -4.08
CA VAL A 182 1.80 0.55 -4.41
C VAL A 182 2.62 1.59 -3.66
N GLY A 183 2.87 1.31 -2.38
CA GLY A 183 3.53 2.18 -1.41
C GLY A 183 5.05 2.25 -1.60
N CYS A 184 5.71 3.08 -0.79
CA CYS A 184 7.17 3.26 -0.86
C CYS A 184 7.90 1.90 -0.77
N GLU A 185 7.47 1.06 0.15
CA GLU A 185 8.12 -0.21 0.46
C GLU A 185 7.91 -1.30 -0.61
N ALA A 186 6.99 -1.10 -1.58
CA ALA A 186 6.89 -1.98 -2.74
C ALA A 186 8.15 -1.92 -3.62
N CYS A 187 8.79 -0.74 -3.70
CA CYS A 187 10.01 -0.53 -4.46
C CYS A 187 11.27 -0.51 -3.58
N HIS A 188 11.14 -0.07 -2.33
CA HIS A 188 12.26 0.12 -1.41
C HIS A 188 12.46 -1.03 -0.42
N GLY A 189 11.51 -1.96 -0.34
CA GLY A 189 11.49 -3.06 0.62
C GLY A 189 11.08 -2.62 2.04
N LYS A 190 11.04 -3.59 2.96
CA LYS A 190 10.68 -3.40 4.37
C LYS A 190 11.58 -2.37 5.06
N GLY A 191 10.99 -1.29 5.56
CA GLY A 191 11.69 -0.11 6.05
C GLY A 191 11.83 0.00 7.57
N SER A 192 11.39 -0.98 8.36
CA SER A 192 11.40 -0.86 9.84
C SER A 192 12.76 -0.52 10.44
N TRP A 193 13.84 -1.15 9.97
CA TRP A 193 15.20 -0.82 10.42
C TRP A 193 15.61 0.60 10.01
N HIS A 194 15.29 1.01 8.78
CA HIS A 194 15.63 2.34 8.27
C HIS A 194 14.92 3.45 9.04
N ALA A 195 13.63 3.25 9.31
CA ALA A 195 12.81 4.19 10.06
C ALA A 195 13.25 4.33 11.52
N ALA A 196 13.69 3.24 12.15
CA ALA A 196 14.08 3.23 13.55
C ALA A 196 15.49 3.81 13.84
N LEU A 197 16.36 3.88 12.83
CA LEU A 197 17.68 4.48 13.01
C LEU A 197 17.60 6.02 13.07
N PRO A 198 18.51 6.69 13.80
CA PRO A 198 18.59 8.16 13.84
C PRO A 198 19.15 8.72 12.53
N LYS A 199 18.86 10.00 12.21
CA LYS A 199 19.35 10.65 10.97
C LYS A 199 20.88 10.70 10.90
N THR A 200 21.54 10.68 12.06
CA THR A 200 23.00 10.69 12.22
C THR A 200 23.67 9.35 11.87
N ALA A 201 22.93 8.22 11.90
CA ALA A 201 23.43 6.89 11.50
C ALA A 201 23.40 6.71 9.97
N VAL A 202 24.05 7.62 9.24
CA VAL A 202 23.94 7.76 7.79
C VAL A 202 24.36 6.50 7.04
N PHE A 203 25.45 5.86 7.45
CA PHE A 203 26.00 4.69 6.75
C PHE A 203 25.13 3.45 6.98
N GLU A 204 24.71 3.22 8.22
CA GLU A 204 23.82 2.14 8.62
C GLU A 204 22.47 2.28 7.92
N LYS A 205 21.88 3.48 7.91
CA LYS A 205 20.61 3.75 7.22
C LYS A 205 20.65 3.38 5.75
N ARG A 206 21.74 3.68 5.05
CA ARG A 206 21.90 3.35 3.62
C ARG A 206 21.91 1.84 3.36
N GLN A 207 22.27 1.02 4.33
CA GLN A 207 22.31 -0.44 4.20
C GLN A 207 20.97 -1.11 4.57
N THR A 208 20.07 -0.38 5.22
CA THR A 208 18.82 -0.96 5.75
C THR A 208 17.63 -0.89 4.79
N ILE A 209 17.69 -0.02 3.78
CA ILE A 209 16.64 0.17 2.76
C ILE A 209 17.23 0.09 1.35
N VAL A 210 16.45 -0.39 0.39
CA VAL A 210 16.87 -0.43 -1.02
C VAL A 210 16.73 0.95 -1.62
N ASN A 211 17.73 1.38 -2.40
CA ASN A 211 17.61 2.53 -3.28
C ASN A 211 17.73 2.05 -4.73
N PRO A 212 16.62 1.99 -5.50
CA PRO A 212 16.65 1.51 -6.88
C PRO A 212 17.67 2.24 -7.77
N ALA A 213 17.92 3.52 -7.54
CA ALA A 213 18.90 4.33 -8.29
C ALA A 213 20.37 3.96 -8.02
N LYS A 214 20.62 3.07 -7.04
CA LYS A 214 21.96 2.55 -6.70
C LYS A 214 22.16 1.10 -7.13
N LEU A 215 21.15 0.47 -7.73
CA LEU A 215 21.24 -0.90 -8.23
C LEU A 215 21.75 -0.92 -9.67
N THR A 216 22.24 -2.07 -10.12
CA THR A 216 22.48 -2.29 -11.55
C THR A 216 21.15 -2.28 -12.29
N MET A 217 21.16 -1.83 -13.56
CA MET A 217 19.94 -1.63 -14.33
C MET A 217 19.04 -2.86 -14.43
N GLY A 218 19.61 -4.07 -14.55
CA GLY A 218 18.84 -5.33 -14.55
C GLY A 218 18.05 -5.52 -13.25
N VAL A 219 18.73 -5.44 -12.11
CA VAL A 219 18.09 -5.62 -10.79
C VAL A 219 17.08 -4.52 -10.49
N ALA A 220 17.35 -3.27 -10.91
CA ALA A 220 16.39 -2.18 -10.78
C ALA A 220 15.11 -2.43 -11.61
N THR A 221 15.27 -2.97 -12.82
CA THR A 221 14.15 -3.30 -13.72
C THR A 221 13.27 -4.40 -13.13
N GLU A 222 13.86 -5.38 -12.45
CA GLU A 222 13.13 -6.48 -11.82
C GLU A 222 12.18 -6.02 -10.71
N ILE A 223 12.47 -4.90 -10.03
CA ILE A 223 11.54 -4.27 -9.08
C ILE A 223 10.23 -3.91 -9.79
N CYS A 224 10.31 -3.27 -10.96
CA CYS A 224 9.14 -2.95 -11.78
C CYS A 224 8.51 -4.23 -12.34
N GLY A 225 9.35 -5.17 -12.78
CA GLY A 225 8.96 -6.46 -13.31
C GLY A 225 8.17 -7.30 -12.33
N SER A 226 8.33 -7.12 -11.01
CA SER A 226 7.56 -7.83 -9.99
C SER A 226 6.04 -7.65 -10.15
N CYS A 227 5.61 -6.52 -10.74
CA CYS A 227 4.22 -6.18 -11.00
C CYS A 227 3.90 -6.08 -12.49
N HIS A 228 4.79 -5.49 -13.29
CA HIS A 228 4.63 -5.29 -14.73
C HIS A 228 5.07 -6.52 -15.53
N ASN A 229 4.63 -7.70 -15.09
CA ASN A 229 4.76 -8.94 -15.84
C ASN A 229 3.43 -9.71 -15.80
N ARG A 230 3.35 -10.78 -16.59
CA ARG A 230 2.36 -11.84 -16.37
C ARG A 230 3.11 -13.15 -16.18
N GLY A 231 2.92 -13.76 -15.01
CA GLY A 231 3.70 -14.92 -14.59
C GLY A 231 3.01 -15.71 -13.49
N LYS A 232 3.70 -16.71 -12.96
CA LYS A 232 3.25 -17.52 -11.83
C LYS A 232 4.31 -17.47 -10.74
N SER A 233 3.88 -17.47 -9.49
CA SER A 233 4.80 -17.57 -8.37
C SER A 233 5.51 -18.92 -8.34
N THR A 234 6.82 -18.91 -8.07
CA THR A 234 7.60 -20.12 -7.78
C THR A 234 7.47 -20.56 -6.32
N LYS A 235 7.03 -19.66 -5.43
CA LYS A 235 6.88 -19.91 -3.99
C LYS A 235 5.44 -20.19 -3.54
N HIS A 236 4.46 -19.96 -4.41
CA HIS A 236 3.05 -20.20 -4.09
C HIS A 236 2.25 -20.60 -5.34
N LYS A 237 1.88 -21.88 -5.44
CA LYS A 237 1.32 -22.50 -6.68
C LYS A 237 0.18 -21.72 -7.34
N ASP A 238 -0.72 -21.15 -6.54
CA ASP A 238 -1.94 -20.50 -7.03
C ASP A 238 -1.84 -18.96 -7.14
N ALA A 239 -0.69 -18.38 -6.78
CA ALA A 239 -0.47 -16.94 -6.82
C ALA A 239 0.02 -16.50 -8.21
N GLU A 240 -0.53 -15.39 -8.69
CA GLU A 240 -0.26 -14.82 -10.03
C GLU A 240 0.73 -13.65 -9.98
N TRP A 241 1.49 -13.55 -8.89
CA TRP A 241 2.49 -12.51 -8.63
C TRP A 241 3.67 -13.10 -7.85
N ALA A 242 4.80 -12.40 -7.81
CA ALA A 242 6.05 -12.91 -7.23
C ALA A 242 6.03 -12.92 -5.69
N VAL A 243 5.35 -13.91 -5.10
CA VAL A 243 5.23 -14.05 -3.64
C VAL A 243 6.61 -14.16 -3.00
N GLY A 244 6.87 -13.27 -2.04
CA GLY A 244 8.13 -13.22 -1.32
C GLY A 244 9.32 -12.67 -2.11
N PHE A 245 9.07 -11.96 -3.22
CA PHE A 245 10.05 -11.08 -3.84
C PHE A 245 10.41 -9.94 -2.88
N GLU A 246 11.69 -9.56 -2.86
CA GLU A 246 12.17 -8.40 -2.11
C GLU A 246 12.98 -7.51 -3.06
N PRO A 247 12.74 -6.19 -3.09
CA PRO A 247 13.51 -5.30 -3.96
C PRO A 247 15.03 -5.45 -3.79
N GLY A 248 15.77 -5.36 -4.89
CA GLY A 248 17.21 -5.59 -4.89
C GLY A 248 17.64 -7.08 -4.91
N LYS A 249 16.69 -8.01 -5.00
CA LYS A 249 16.92 -9.44 -5.27
C LYS A 249 16.52 -9.80 -6.70
N ALA A 250 16.94 -10.99 -7.13
CA ALA A 250 16.47 -11.57 -8.38
C ALA A 250 14.98 -11.95 -8.29
N LEU A 251 14.20 -11.57 -9.29
CA LEU A 251 12.78 -11.93 -9.46
C LEU A 251 12.62 -13.38 -9.94
#